data_AF-A0A2G7LYN7-F1
#
_entry.id   AF-A0A2G7LYN7-F1
#
_cell.length_a   1.000
_cell.length_b   1.000
_cell.length_c   1.000
_cell.angle_alpha   90.00
_cell.angle_beta   90.00
_cell.angle_gamma   90.00
#
_symmetry.space_group_name_H-M   'P 1'
#
loop_
_entity.id
_entity.type
_entity.pdbx_description
1 polymer ?
#
loop_
_entity_poly.entity_id
_entity_poly.type
_entity_poly.pdbx_seq_one_letter_code
_entity_poly.pdbx_strand_id
1 'polypeptide(L)'
;MYYVPYYRNDNLLLAQISKAINGESSAIACYAKLAELAPSEVEKARILEIRLDELEHLQKFTAIYVSLTGTQPTVQISSDCPSEYFAGIDYAFSDEQNTVEFYSQVADQANDPYIKESFRRAATDEQRHAVWFLYYLTKHKSKTSSENSPLTK
;
A
#
# COMPACT_ATOMS: atom_id res chain seq x y z
N MET A 1 -41.34 2.97 -3.39
CA MET A 1 -40.17 2.78 -2.50
C MET A 1 -39.65 1.38 -2.73
N TYR A 2 -38.53 1.25 -3.45
CA TYR A 2 -37.88 -0.05 -3.64
C TYR A 2 -36.92 -0.27 -2.48
N TYR A 3 -37.15 -1.34 -1.71
CA TYR A 3 -36.27 -1.79 -0.64
C TYR A 3 -35.01 -2.38 -1.28
N VAL A 4 -33.89 -1.66 -1.26
CA VAL A 4 -32.59 -2.20 -1.67
C VAL A 4 -32.14 -3.14 -0.55
N PRO A 5 -31.90 -4.44 -0.81
CA PRO A 5 -31.56 -5.39 0.25
C PRO A 5 -30.18 -5.06 0.82
N TYR A 6 -30.11 -4.72 2.10
CA TYR A 6 -28.88 -4.40 2.85
C TYR A 6 -27.80 -5.52 2.75
N TYR A 7 -28.23 -6.77 2.62
CA TYR A 7 -27.37 -7.97 2.64
C TYR A 7 -26.30 -8.07 1.53
N ARG A 8 -26.44 -7.33 0.41
CA ARG A 8 -25.49 -7.44 -0.71
C ARG A 8 -24.22 -6.62 -0.48
N ASN A 9 -24.29 -5.59 0.37
CA ASN A 9 -23.21 -4.63 0.57
C ASN A 9 -22.22 -5.08 1.65
N ASP A 10 -22.69 -5.79 2.68
CA ASP A 10 -21.85 -6.23 3.80
C ASP A 10 -20.83 -7.30 3.40
N ASN A 11 -21.24 -8.24 2.53
CA ASN A 11 -20.31 -9.27 2.00
C ASN A 11 -19.22 -8.66 1.11
N LEU A 12 -19.55 -7.62 0.35
CA LEU A 12 -18.58 -6.89 -0.47
C LEU A 12 -17.58 -6.14 0.40
N LEU A 13 -18.08 -5.40 1.39
CA LEU A 13 -17.23 -4.64 2.31
C LEU A 13 -16.28 -5.55 3.08
N LEU A 14 -16.75 -6.70 3.58
CA LEU A 14 -15.90 -7.68 4.24
C LEU A 14 -14.79 -8.20 3.31
N ALA A 15 -15.11 -8.53 2.07
CA ALA A 15 -14.11 -8.96 1.09
C ALA A 15 -13.09 -7.85 0.79
N GLN A 16 -13.53 -6.59 0.72
CA GLN A 16 -12.66 -5.43 0.53
C GLN A 16 -11.72 -5.22 1.73
N ILE A 17 -12.24 -5.35 2.96
CA ILE A 17 -11.42 -5.26 4.17
C ILE A 17 -10.40 -6.40 4.23
N SER A 18 -10.80 -7.64 3.91
CA SER A 18 -9.85 -8.76 3.81
C SER A 18 -8.77 -8.51 2.75
N LYS A 19 -9.14 -7.94 1.60
CA LYS A 19 -8.19 -7.55 0.56
C LYS A 19 -7.22 -6.48 1.06
N ALA A 20 -7.71 -5.44 1.75
CA ALA A 20 -6.88 -4.40 2.35
C ALA A 20 -5.86 -5.00 3.34
N ILE A 21 -6.31 -5.85 4.26
CA ILE A 21 -5.44 -6.53 5.24
C ILE A 21 -4.31 -7.33 4.56
N ASN A 22 -4.61 -8.05 3.48
CA ASN A 22 -3.61 -8.79 2.72
C ASN A 22 -2.65 -7.86 1.95
N GLY A 23 -3.17 -6.78 1.38
CA GLY A 23 -2.40 -5.72 0.73
C GLY A 23 -1.39 -5.11 1.69
N GLU A 24 -1.85 -4.59 2.84
CA GLU A 24 -1.00 -4.02 3.87
C GLU A 24 0.06 -5.00 4.36
N SER A 25 -0.32 -6.25 4.62
CA SER A 25 0.62 -7.28 5.05
C SER A 25 1.71 -7.56 4.01
N SER A 26 1.36 -7.46 2.72
CA SER A 26 2.29 -7.62 1.60
C SER A 26 3.21 -6.41 1.45
N ALA A 27 2.67 -5.19 1.58
CA ALA A 27 3.43 -3.94 1.58
C ALA A 27 4.45 -3.91 2.72
N ILE A 28 4.05 -4.26 3.95
CA ILE A 28 4.93 -4.36 5.12
C ILE A 28 6.12 -5.30 4.88
N ALA A 29 5.86 -6.46 4.28
CA ALA A 29 6.89 -7.44 3.95
C ALA A 29 7.81 -6.92 2.85
N CYS A 30 7.24 -6.29 1.82
CA CYS A 30 8.01 -5.70 0.72
C CYS A 30 8.91 -4.57 1.22
N TYR A 31 8.39 -3.65 2.04
CA TYR A 31 9.11 -2.46 2.46
C TYR A 31 10.20 -2.78 3.47
N ALA A 32 10.07 -3.87 4.23
CA ALA A 32 11.18 -4.43 5.01
C ALA A 32 12.34 -4.85 4.10
N LYS A 33 12.04 -5.55 2.98
CA LYS A 33 13.04 -5.96 2.00
C LYS A 33 13.67 -4.76 1.30
N LEU A 34 12.89 -3.78 0.89
CA LEU A 34 13.39 -2.58 0.20
C LEU A 34 14.26 -1.71 1.09
N ALA A 35 13.96 -1.62 2.38
CA ALA A 35 14.79 -0.92 3.35
C ALA A 35 16.20 -1.52 3.45
N GLU A 36 16.33 -2.84 3.35
CA GLU A 36 17.66 -3.51 3.33
C GLU A 36 18.40 -3.36 2.01
N LEU A 37 17.67 -3.14 0.91
CA LEU A 37 18.24 -2.89 -0.42
C LEU A 37 18.53 -1.41 -0.70
N ALA A 38 18.14 -0.51 0.20
CA ALA A 38 18.20 0.92 -0.03
C ALA A 38 19.65 1.42 -0.20
N PRO A 39 19.93 2.26 -1.20
CA PRO A 39 21.29 2.71 -1.51
C PRO A 39 21.80 3.82 -0.58
N SER A 40 20.97 4.29 0.36
CA SER A 40 21.36 5.27 1.37
C SER A 40 20.53 5.15 2.63
N GLU A 41 21.12 5.54 3.77
CA GLU A 41 20.43 5.56 5.06
C GLU A 41 19.18 6.46 5.07
N VAL A 42 19.18 7.54 4.28
CA VAL A 42 18.03 8.44 4.16
C VAL A 42 16.86 7.75 3.47
N GLU A 43 17.13 7.00 2.39
CA GLU A 43 16.11 6.20 1.69
C GLU A 43 15.63 5.05 2.56
N LYS A 44 16.55 4.37 3.26
CA LYS A 44 16.22 3.32 4.23
C LYS A 44 15.27 3.84 5.32
N ALA A 45 15.61 4.95 5.96
CA ALA A 45 14.82 5.54 7.03
C ALA A 45 13.40 5.91 6.56
N ARG A 46 13.28 6.53 5.38
CA ARG A 46 11.96 6.89 4.82
C ARG A 46 11.12 5.66 4.47
N ILE A 47 11.71 4.61 3.90
CA ILE A 47 11.00 3.36 3.60
C ILE A 47 10.52 2.70 4.90
N LEU A 48 11.33 2.74 5.96
CA LEU A 48 10.93 2.23 7.27
C LEU A 48 9.82 3.07 7.91
N GLU A 49 9.78 4.39 7.71
CA GLU A 49 8.66 5.24 8.12
C GLU A 49 7.38 4.83 7.38
N ILE A 50 7.41 4.69 6.06
CA ILE A 50 6.25 4.22 5.26
C ILE A 50 5.78 2.86 5.76
N ARG A 51 6.71 1.92 6.01
CA ARG A 51 6.38 0.61 6.58
C ARG A 51 5.68 0.69 7.95
N LEU A 52 5.97 1.70 8.76
CA LEU A 52 5.28 1.90 10.04
C LEU A 52 3.84 2.37 9.80
N ASP A 53 3.62 3.27 8.82
CA ASP A 53 2.28 3.70 8.41
C ASP A 53 1.45 2.47 7.95
N GLU A 54 2.02 1.56 7.16
CA GLU A 54 1.31 0.32 6.74
C GLU A 54 0.98 -0.61 7.91
N LEU A 55 1.84 -0.66 8.94
CA LEU A 55 1.54 -1.42 10.15
C LEU A 55 0.33 -0.83 10.90
N GLU A 56 0.20 0.50 10.94
CA GLU A 56 -0.96 1.16 11.52
C GLU A 56 -2.23 0.90 10.68
N HIS A 57 -2.13 0.96 9.35
CA HIS A 57 -3.22 0.59 8.44
C HIS A 57 -3.69 -0.85 8.68
N LEU A 58 -2.77 -1.81 8.69
CA LEU A 58 -3.05 -3.22 8.94
C LEU A 58 -3.78 -3.43 10.29
N GLN A 59 -3.28 -2.81 11.36
CA GLN A 59 -3.91 -2.90 12.67
C GLN A 59 -5.33 -2.36 12.65
N LYS A 60 -5.55 -1.23 11.98
CA LYS A 60 -6.85 -0.58 11.89
C LYS A 60 -7.85 -1.41 11.09
N PHE A 61 -7.46 -1.91 9.91
CA PHE A 61 -8.34 -2.75 9.10
C PHE A 61 -8.62 -4.09 9.76
N THR A 62 -7.64 -4.67 10.47
CA THR A 62 -7.84 -5.88 11.28
C THR A 62 -8.86 -5.64 12.39
N ALA A 63 -8.76 -4.50 13.10
CA ALA A 63 -9.72 -4.15 14.14
C ALA A 63 -11.15 -3.99 13.59
N ILE A 64 -11.30 -3.39 12.39
CA ILE A 64 -12.59 -3.30 11.69
C ILE A 64 -13.10 -4.70 11.31
N TYR A 65 -12.25 -5.56 10.76
CA TYR A 65 -12.65 -6.92 10.39
C TYR A 65 -13.14 -7.72 11.61
N VAL A 66 -12.40 -7.64 12.71
CA VAL A 66 -12.77 -8.33 13.96
C VAL A 66 -14.07 -7.76 14.54
N SER A 67 -14.30 -6.44 14.47
CA SER A 67 -15.54 -5.85 14.99
C SER A 67 -16.78 -6.28 14.19
N LEU A 68 -16.63 -6.50 12.87
CA LEU A 68 -17.71 -6.93 12.00
C LEU A 68 -17.97 -8.45 12.05
N THR A 69 -16.93 -9.26 12.25
CA THR A 69 -17.02 -10.72 12.12
C THR A 69 -16.91 -11.48 13.44
N GLY A 70 -16.36 -10.85 14.48
CA GLY A 70 -16.00 -11.50 15.74
C GLY A 70 -14.81 -12.47 15.64
N THR A 71 -14.10 -12.52 14.50
CA THR A 71 -13.01 -13.47 14.25
C THR A 71 -11.79 -12.79 13.66
N GLN A 72 -10.62 -13.42 13.82
CA GLN A 72 -9.38 -12.93 13.20
C GLN A 72 -9.38 -13.18 11.68
N PRO A 73 -8.86 -12.24 10.87
CA PRO A 73 -8.71 -12.43 9.44
C PRO A 73 -7.63 -13.49 9.14
N THR A 74 -7.78 -14.20 8.02
CA THR A 74 -6.70 -15.03 7.47
C THR A 74 -5.84 -14.16 6.56
N VAL A 75 -4.57 -13.96 6.93
CA VAL A 75 -3.63 -13.13 6.18
C VAL A 75 -2.94 -13.95 5.10
N GLN A 76 -2.87 -13.38 3.89
CA GLN A 76 -2.09 -13.90 2.77
C GLN A 76 -1.11 -12.83 2.29
N ILE A 77 0.17 -13.17 2.32
CA ILE A 77 1.25 -12.27 1.91
C ILE A 77 1.68 -12.64 0.50
N SER A 78 1.68 -11.68 -0.42
CA SER A 78 2.17 -11.89 -1.79
C SER A 78 3.69 -12.07 -1.81
N SER A 79 4.17 -12.90 -2.73
CA SER A 79 5.61 -13.08 -3.03
C SER A 79 6.11 -12.17 -4.16
N ASP A 80 5.29 -11.24 -4.65
CA ASP A 80 5.55 -10.51 -5.90
C ASP A 80 6.61 -9.39 -5.75
N CYS A 81 6.99 -9.02 -4.53
CA CYS A 81 7.96 -7.96 -4.27
C CYS A 81 9.35 -8.30 -4.86
N PRO A 82 9.85 -7.53 -5.85
CA PRO A 82 11.13 -7.81 -6.54
C PRO A 82 12.36 -7.85 -5.64
N SER A 83 13.44 -8.50 -6.09
CA SER A 83 14.72 -8.63 -5.37
C SER A 83 15.69 -7.47 -5.62
N GLU A 84 15.50 -6.71 -6.68
CA GLU A 84 16.33 -5.58 -7.06
C GLU A 84 15.70 -4.29 -6.56
N TYR A 85 16.49 -3.41 -5.95
CA TYR A 85 15.97 -2.18 -5.34
C TYR A 85 15.09 -1.37 -6.29
N PHE A 86 15.59 -1.06 -7.50
CA PHE A 86 14.85 -0.20 -8.44
C PHE A 86 13.54 -0.84 -8.93
N ALA A 87 13.57 -2.14 -9.27
CA ALA A 87 12.35 -2.86 -9.64
C ALA A 87 11.36 -2.91 -8.48
N GLY A 88 11.86 -3.03 -7.25
CA GLY A 88 11.07 -3.00 -6.03
C GLY A 88 10.42 -1.65 -5.74
N ILE A 89 11.13 -0.53 -5.98
CA ILE A 89 10.55 0.81 -5.89
C ILE A 89 9.47 1.02 -6.96
N ASP A 90 9.68 0.53 -8.19
CA ASP A 90 8.69 0.64 -9.28
C ASP A 90 7.42 -0.17 -8.97
N TYR A 91 7.60 -1.37 -8.43
CA TYR A 91 6.53 -2.19 -7.89
C TYR A 91 5.77 -1.45 -6.79
N ALA A 92 6.47 -0.95 -5.77
CA ALA A 92 5.86 -0.24 -4.63
C ALA A 92 5.10 1.02 -5.08
N PHE A 93 5.65 1.81 -6.00
CA PHE A 93 4.95 2.96 -6.58
C PHE A 93 3.62 2.54 -7.22
N SER A 94 3.63 1.47 -8.01
CA SER A 94 2.42 0.98 -8.70
C SER A 94 1.40 0.40 -7.72
N ASP A 95 1.87 -0.35 -6.71
CA ASP A 95 1.04 -0.90 -5.65
C ASP A 95 0.32 0.21 -4.88
N GLU A 96 1.07 1.21 -4.39
CA GLU A 96 0.51 2.36 -3.68
C GLU A 96 -0.52 3.13 -4.51
N GLN A 97 -0.22 3.41 -5.78
CA GLN A 97 -1.16 4.10 -6.67
C GLN A 97 -2.47 3.33 -6.87
N ASN A 98 -2.41 2.01 -7.01
CA ASN A 98 -3.60 1.17 -7.11
C ASN A 98 -4.35 1.11 -5.77
N THR A 99 -3.63 1.12 -4.64
CA THR A 99 -4.22 1.13 -3.30
C THR A 99 -4.94 2.43 -3.01
N VAL A 100 -4.44 3.59 -3.46
CA VAL A 100 -5.16 4.89 -3.39
C VAL A 100 -6.54 4.79 -4.02
N GLU A 101 -6.61 4.28 -5.26
CA GLU A 101 -7.89 4.12 -5.97
C GLU A 101 -8.81 3.16 -5.20
N PHE A 102 -8.27 2.01 -4.79
CA PHE A 102 -9.02 1.00 -4.07
C PHE A 102 -9.60 1.53 -2.75
N TYR A 103 -8.79 2.15 -1.90
CA TYR A 103 -9.23 2.68 -0.61
C TYR A 103 -10.20 3.85 -0.76
N SER A 104 -10.02 4.71 -1.77
CA SER A 104 -10.98 5.77 -2.08
C SER A 104 -12.35 5.18 -2.45
N GLN A 105 -12.39 4.12 -3.28
CA GLN A 105 -13.64 3.45 -3.64
C GLN A 105 -14.33 2.79 -2.44
N VAL A 106 -13.57 2.12 -1.56
CA VAL A 106 -14.14 1.52 -0.34
C VAL A 106 -14.71 2.61 0.58
N ALA A 107 -14.00 3.72 0.76
CA ALA A 107 -14.47 4.85 1.56
C ALA A 107 -15.78 5.47 1.01
N ASP A 108 -15.91 5.57 -0.31
CA ASP A 108 -17.13 6.09 -0.94
C ASP A 108 -18.34 5.16 -0.79
N GLN A 109 -18.09 3.85 -0.77
CA GLN A 109 -19.13 2.82 -0.64
C GLN A 109 -19.54 2.53 0.82
N ALA A 110 -18.65 2.80 1.78
CA ALA A 110 -18.89 2.53 3.19
C ALA A 110 -19.96 3.45 3.79
N ASN A 111 -20.97 2.84 4.41
CA ASN A 111 -22.02 3.57 5.15
C ASN A 111 -21.58 3.93 6.57
N ASP A 112 -20.76 3.09 7.20
CA ASP A 112 -20.25 3.34 8.54
C ASP A 112 -19.22 4.50 8.50
N PRO A 113 -19.44 5.60 9.25
CA PRO A 113 -18.55 6.76 9.22
C PRO A 113 -17.12 6.47 9.66
N TYR A 114 -16.92 5.52 10.58
CA TYR A 114 -15.60 5.15 11.07
C TYR A 114 -14.84 4.36 9.99
N ILE A 115 -15.50 3.39 9.35
CA ILE A 115 -14.89 2.64 8.23
C ILE A 115 -14.55 3.60 7.09
N LYS A 116 -15.49 4.48 6.72
CA LYS A 116 -15.29 5.49 5.68
C LYS A 116 -14.07 6.37 5.93
N GLU A 117 -13.96 7.00 7.11
CA GLU A 117 -12.82 7.86 7.41
C GLU A 117 -11.51 7.07 7.53
N SER A 118 -11.57 5.82 7.96
CA SER A 118 -10.38 4.95 8.04
C SER A 118 -9.77 4.71 6.67
N PHE A 119 -10.58 4.30 5.69
CA PHE A 119 -10.10 4.11 4.32
C PHE A 119 -9.74 5.43 3.63
N ARG A 120 -10.47 6.53 3.89
CA ARG A 120 -10.14 7.84 3.31
C ARG A 120 -8.77 8.36 3.78
N ARG A 121 -8.42 8.13 5.05
CA ARG A 121 -7.12 8.49 5.62
C ARG A 121 -6.01 7.64 5.01
N ALA A 122 -6.15 6.32 5.02
CA ALA A 122 -5.20 5.40 4.39
C ALA A 122 -4.95 5.75 2.91
N ALA A 123 -6.01 6.02 2.12
CA ALA A 123 -5.84 6.49 0.74
C ALA A 123 -5.02 7.78 0.61
N THR A 124 -5.10 8.68 1.59
CA THR A 124 -4.28 9.91 1.63
C THR A 124 -2.83 9.61 2.00
N ASP A 125 -2.61 8.58 2.80
CA ASP A 125 -1.30 8.10 3.25
C ASP A 125 -0.59 7.38 2.09
N GLU A 126 -1.27 6.44 1.43
CA GLU A 126 -0.83 5.74 0.21
C GLU A 126 -0.44 6.70 -0.91
N GLN A 127 -1.20 7.78 -1.08
CA GLN A 127 -0.87 8.78 -2.10
C GLN A 127 0.47 9.48 -1.79
N ARG A 128 0.80 9.71 -0.51
CA ARG A 128 2.10 10.25 -0.12
C ARG A 128 3.20 9.21 -0.30
N HIS A 129 2.93 7.94 0.01
CA HIS A 129 3.87 6.83 -0.17
C HIS A 129 4.25 6.69 -1.66
N ALA A 130 3.25 6.66 -2.55
CA ALA A 130 3.46 6.67 -3.99
C ALA A 130 4.33 7.86 -4.46
N VAL A 131 4.11 9.06 -3.92
CA VAL A 131 4.93 10.23 -4.26
C VAL A 131 6.41 10.05 -3.84
N TRP A 132 6.66 9.44 -2.68
CA TRP A 132 8.02 9.11 -2.25
C TRP A 132 8.69 8.08 -3.17
N PHE A 133 7.98 7.01 -3.53
CA PHE A 133 8.51 6.01 -4.45
C PHE A 133 8.75 6.58 -5.85
N LEU A 134 7.85 7.44 -6.36
CA LEU A 134 8.07 8.19 -7.60
C LEU A 134 9.32 9.08 -7.52
N TYR A 135 9.53 9.77 -6.40
CA TYR A 135 10.74 10.56 -6.20
C TYR A 135 12.00 9.67 -6.30
N TYR A 136 12.01 8.48 -5.71
CA TYR A 136 13.14 7.55 -5.84
C TYR A 136 13.35 7.03 -7.27
N LEU A 137 12.28 6.72 -8.01
CA LEU A 137 12.39 6.37 -9.43
C LEU A 137 13.06 7.48 -10.24
N THR A 138 12.66 8.74 -10.02
CA THR A 138 13.24 9.89 -10.75
C THR A 138 14.68 10.18 -10.34
N LYS A 139 15.00 10.05 -9.05
CA LYS A 139 16.35 10.25 -8.49
C LYS A 139 17.36 9.25 -9.06
N HIS A 140 16.96 8.01 -9.30
CA HIS A 140 17.87 6.96 -9.80
C HIS A 140 17.89 6.84 -11.34
N LYS A 141 16.83 7.28 -12.03
CA LYS A 141 16.80 7.34 -13.51
C LYS A 141 17.80 8.34 -14.10
N SER A 142 18.10 9.41 -13.38
CA SER A 142 19.07 10.43 -13.82
C SER A 142 20.54 9.98 -13.72
N LYS A 143 20.85 8.98 -12.89
CA LYS A 143 22.21 8.45 -12.72
C LYS A 143 22.60 7.41 -13.79
N THR A 144 21.63 6.63 -14.26
CA THR A 144 21.87 5.57 -15.27
C THR A 144 22.11 6.11 -16.68
N SER A 145 21.61 7.32 -17.00
CA SER A 145 21.89 8.02 -18.26
C SER A 145 23.27 8.70 -18.34
N SER A 146 23.97 8.89 -17.22
CA SER A 146 25.31 9.52 -17.20
C SER A 146 26.48 8.53 -17.27
N GLU A 147 26.24 7.22 -17.14
CA GLU A 147 27.30 6.19 -17.17
C GLU A 147 27.44 5.49 -18.54
N ASN A 148 26.58 5.81 -19.52
CA ASN A 148 26.61 5.24 -20.87
C ASN A 148 27.07 6.23 -21.95
N SER A 149 28.09 7.06 -21.67
CA SER A 149 28.82 7.76 -22.73
C SER A 149 30.10 6.98 -23.05
N PRO A 150 30.24 6.38 -24.26
CA PRO A 150 31.50 5.79 -24.66
C PRO A 150 32.55 6.89 -24.72
N LEU A 151 33.67 6.68 -24.03
CA LEU A 151 34.90 7.44 -24.29
C LEU A 151 35.31 7.24 -25.75
N THR A 152 34.85 8.10 -26.65
CA THR A 152 35.46 8.27 -27.97
C THR A 152 36.61 9.25 -27.84
N LYS A 153 37.82 8.71 -28.08
CA LYS A 153 39.07 9.43 -28.32
C LYS A 153 38.97 10.40 -29.48
#